data_AF-A0A0K9NLW1-F1
#
_entry.id   AF-A0A0K9NLW1-F1
#
_cell.length_a   1.000
_cell.length_b   1.000
_cell.length_c   1.000
_cell.angle_alpha   90.00
_cell.angle_beta   90.00
_cell.angle_gamma   90.00
#
_symmetry.space_group_name_H-M   'P 1'
#
loop_
_entity.id
_entity.type
_entity.pdbx_description
1 polymer ?
#
loop_
_entity_poly.entity_id
_entity_poly.type
_entity_poly.pdbx_seq_one_letter_code
_entity_poly.pdbx_strand_id
1 'polypeptide(L)'
;METMKDEDGTILKFLDTMDNYLILFDSLSSTLRQGWLDLASARHSMGSSRISTALLNLKEHSASTVVRVNDETINETSGMEPHFTLRKWRTCEDKTNPIEEEEDVQGLLKQPSLNLRHRGFSETKEASNEPLVSVDDQVQKERSKALSVFGALVSPKLRSAQISFETVLETLIDIANARSVMLSTFEQLQQMKEQSN
;
A
#
# COMPACT_ATOMS: atom_id res chain seq x y z
N MET A 1 -8.74 43.98 -14.21
CA MET A 1 -8.43 43.01 -15.29
C MET A 1 -7.60 41.84 -14.75
N GLU A 2 -6.85 42.00 -13.66
CA GLU A 2 -6.07 40.94 -13.00
C GLU A 2 -6.96 39.95 -12.22
N THR A 3 -7.96 40.43 -11.47
CA THR A 3 -8.86 39.59 -10.65
C THR A 3 -9.71 38.58 -11.44
N MET A 4 -10.11 38.90 -12.68
CA MET A 4 -10.88 37.97 -13.52
C MET A 4 -10.04 36.81 -14.06
N LYS A 5 -8.73 37.02 -14.28
CA LYS A 5 -7.83 35.94 -14.72
C LYS A 5 -7.58 34.94 -13.62
N ASP A 6 -7.54 35.39 -12.36
CA ASP A 6 -7.34 34.54 -11.20
C ASP A 6 -8.58 33.68 -10.90
N GLU A 7 -9.78 34.22 -11.12
CA GLU A 7 -11.04 33.49 -11.00
C GLU A 7 -11.16 32.41 -12.09
N ASP A 8 -10.97 32.77 -13.37
CA ASP A 8 -11.01 31.81 -14.48
C ASP A 8 -9.98 30.68 -14.30
N GLY A 9 -8.77 31.01 -13.81
CA GLY A 9 -7.73 30.02 -13.50
C GLY A 9 -8.13 29.06 -12.38
N THR A 10 -8.82 29.56 -11.36
CA THR A 10 -9.31 28.74 -10.24
C THR A 10 -10.47 27.83 -10.68
N ILE A 11 -11.36 28.32 -11.55
CA ILE A 11 -12.43 27.52 -12.17
C ILE A 11 -11.84 26.39 -13.00
N LEU A 12 -10.84 26.67 -13.83
CA LEU A 12 -10.16 25.65 -14.63
C LEU A 12 -9.52 24.59 -13.73
N LYS A 13 -8.78 25.01 -12.69
CA LYS A 13 -8.17 24.07 -11.73
C LYS A 13 -9.22 23.18 -11.05
N PHE A 14 -10.37 23.73 -10.67
CA PHE A 14 -11.47 22.97 -10.09
C PHE A 14 -12.02 21.92 -11.08
N LEU A 15 -12.28 22.32 -12.32
CA LEU A 15 -12.81 21.43 -13.36
C LEU A 15 -11.81 20.32 -13.73
N ASP A 16 -10.53 20.65 -13.88
CA ASP A 16 -9.46 19.68 -14.17
C ASP A 16 -9.30 18.68 -13.02
N THR A 17 -9.38 19.15 -11.77
CA THR A 17 -9.31 18.29 -10.59
C THR A 17 -10.54 17.37 -10.50
N MET A 18 -11.73 17.87 -10.83
CA MET A 18 -12.94 17.07 -10.87
C MET A 18 -12.88 15.98 -11.95
N ASP A 19 -12.41 16.32 -13.14
CA ASP A 19 -12.24 15.34 -14.22
C ASP A 19 -11.25 14.24 -13.81
N ASN A 20 -10.10 14.63 -13.26
CA ASN A 20 -9.12 13.67 -12.73
C ASN A 20 -9.72 12.79 -11.62
N TYR A 21 -10.50 13.36 -10.70
CA TYR A 21 -11.20 12.60 -9.66
C TYR A 21 -12.14 11.54 -10.26
N LEU A 22 -12.89 11.87 -11.31
CA LEU A 22 -13.78 10.92 -11.99
C LEU A 22 -13.01 9.81 -12.71
N ILE A 23 -11.91 10.14 -13.39
CA ILE A 23 -11.03 9.16 -14.04
C ILE A 23 -10.44 8.20 -13.00
N LEU A 24 -9.95 8.72 -11.89
CA LEU A 24 -9.43 7.91 -10.79
C LEU A 24 -10.51 7.00 -10.20
N PHE A 25 -11.75 7.48 -10.06
CA PHE A 25 -12.86 6.69 -9.55
C PHE A 25 -13.27 5.55 -10.50
N ASP A 26 -13.22 5.77 -11.81
CA ASP A 26 -13.46 4.72 -12.80
C ASP A 26 -12.34 3.66 -12.78
N SER A 27 -11.08 4.11 -12.74
CA SER A 27 -9.90 3.24 -12.58
C SER A 27 -9.97 2.41 -11.31
N LEU A 28 -10.33 3.02 -10.18
CA LEU A 28 -10.58 2.35 -8.91
C LEU A 28 -11.64 1.27 -9.06
N SER A 29 -12.77 1.60 -9.67
CA SER A 29 -13.91 0.70 -9.86
C SER A 29 -13.55 -0.49 -10.74
N SER A 30 -12.80 -0.27 -11.83
CA SER A 30 -12.32 -1.32 -12.73
C SER A 30 -11.33 -2.26 -12.01
N THR A 31 -10.33 -1.68 -11.34
CA THR A 31 -9.29 -2.44 -10.62
C THR A 31 -9.89 -3.24 -9.46
N LEU A 32 -10.85 -2.67 -8.73
CA LEU A 32 -11.54 -3.35 -7.63
C LEU A 32 -12.37 -4.54 -8.14
N ARG A 33 -13.11 -4.39 -9.25
CA ARG A 33 -13.84 -5.52 -9.88
C ARG A 33 -12.89 -6.62 -10.32
N GLN A 34 -11.75 -6.26 -10.93
CA GLN A 34 -10.73 -7.21 -11.32
C GLN A 34 -10.16 -7.98 -10.12
N GLY A 35 -9.84 -7.27 -9.02
CA GLY A 35 -9.36 -7.88 -7.79
C GLY A 35 -10.35 -8.87 -7.18
N TRP A 36 -11.65 -8.52 -7.12
CA TRP A 36 -12.69 -9.44 -6.65
C TRP A 36 -12.89 -10.65 -7.56
N LEU A 37 -12.83 -10.47 -8.88
CA LEU A 37 -12.95 -11.57 -9.84
C LEU A 37 -11.78 -12.56 -9.72
N ASP A 38 -10.56 -12.03 -9.58
CA ASP A 38 -9.36 -12.86 -9.39
C ASP A 38 -9.38 -13.56 -8.03
N LEU A 39 -9.87 -12.91 -6.97
CA LEU A 39 -10.07 -13.54 -5.67
C LEU A 39 -11.10 -14.67 -5.72
N ALA A 40 -12.22 -14.46 -6.41
CA ALA A 40 -13.23 -15.49 -6.62
C ALA A 40 -12.68 -16.68 -7.42
N SER A 41 -11.91 -16.39 -8.47
CA SER A 41 -11.22 -17.41 -9.28
C SER A 41 -10.22 -18.21 -8.45
N ALA A 42 -9.46 -17.53 -7.59
CA ALA A 42 -8.54 -18.16 -6.65
C ALA A 42 -9.29 -19.08 -5.70
N ARG A 43 -10.39 -18.61 -5.08
CA ARG A 43 -11.23 -19.40 -4.18
C ARG A 43 -11.82 -20.64 -4.86
N HIS A 44 -12.27 -20.51 -6.12
CA HIS A 44 -12.76 -21.65 -6.89
C HIS A 44 -11.66 -22.70 -7.12
N SER A 45 -10.45 -22.27 -7.51
CA SER A 45 -9.34 -23.18 -7.80
C SER A 45 -8.70 -23.81 -6.55
N MET A 46 -8.58 -23.07 -5.45
CA MET A 46 -7.92 -23.52 -4.22
C MET A 46 -8.88 -24.21 -3.24
N GLY A 47 -10.19 -24.04 -3.44
CA GLY A 47 -11.23 -24.53 -2.54
C GLY A 47 -11.65 -23.50 -1.49
N SER A 48 -12.94 -23.54 -1.13
CA SER A 48 -13.58 -22.60 -0.21
C SER A 48 -13.04 -22.67 1.22
N SER A 49 -12.44 -23.79 1.63
CA SER A 49 -11.83 -23.96 2.94
C SER A 49 -10.51 -23.21 3.06
N ARG A 50 -9.76 -23.03 1.97
CA ARG A 50 -8.45 -22.37 1.96
C ARG A 50 -8.57 -20.86 1.90
N ILE A 51 -9.47 -20.32 1.09
CA ILE A 51 -9.72 -18.87 1.02
C ILE A 51 -11.03 -18.61 1.73
N SER A 52 -10.97 -18.54 3.06
CA SER A 52 -12.12 -18.36 3.93
C SER A 52 -11.88 -17.23 4.93
N THR A 53 -12.94 -16.48 5.25
CA THR A 53 -12.91 -15.47 6.30
C THR A 53 -12.65 -16.08 7.68
N ALA A 54 -12.95 -17.37 7.87
CA ALA A 54 -12.65 -18.09 9.12
C ALA A 54 -11.14 -18.26 9.39
N LEU A 55 -10.29 -18.08 8.37
CA LEU A 55 -8.83 -18.13 8.51
C LEU A 55 -8.21 -16.77 8.84
N LEU A 56 -9.03 -15.71 8.87
CA LEU A 56 -8.54 -14.38 9.24
C LEU A 56 -8.13 -14.39 10.71
N ASN A 57 -6.89 -13.99 10.95
CA ASN A 57 -6.37 -13.86 12.30
C ASN A 57 -7.03 -12.63 12.96
N LEU A 58 -7.93 -12.89 13.91
CA LEU A 58 -8.63 -11.85 14.69
C LEU A 58 -7.76 -11.27 15.83
N LYS A 59 -6.52 -11.74 16.00
CA LYS A 59 -5.58 -11.15 16.95
C LYS A 59 -5.13 -9.77 16.47
N GLU A 60 -4.84 -8.90 17.42
CA GLU A 60 -4.23 -7.60 17.15
C GLU A 60 -2.90 -7.79 16.42
N HIS A 61 -2.74 -7.07 15.32
CA HIS A 61 -1.50 -7.05 14.56
C HIS A 61 -1.32 -5.66 13.95
N SER A 62 -0.06 -5.25 13.81
CA SER A 62 0.26 -4.01 13.11
C SER A 62 -0.17 -4.09 11.64
N ALA A 63 -0.80 -3.02 11.14
CA ALA A 63 -1.14 -2.91 9.73
C ALA A 63 0.14 -2.95 8.86
N SER A 64 0.11 -3.73 7.78
CA SER A 64 1.23 -3.79 6.83
C SER A 64 1.35 -2.50 6.03
N THR A 65 0.23 -1.84 5.73
CA THR A 65 0.16 -0.58 4.99
C THR A 65 -0.53 0.46 5.85
N VAL A 66 0.04 1.66 5.94
CA VAL A 66 -0.44 2.77 6.78
C VAL A 66 -0.58 4.03 5.94
N VAL A 67 -1.63 4.81 6.20
CA VAL A 67 -1.82 6.13 5.60
C VAL A 67 -1.23 7.18 6.53
N ARG A 68 -0.44 8.11 5.99
CA ARG A 68 0.05 9.29 6.71
C ARG A 68 -0.58 10.54 6.12
N VAL A 69 -0.90 11.48 7.00
CA VAL A 69 -1.26 12.84 6.62
C VAL A 69 -0.01 13.69 6.76
N ASN A 70 0.40 14.34 5.68
CA ASN A 70 1.50 15.29 5.70
C ASN A 70 0.90 16.67 5.92
N ASP A 71 1.23 17.27 7.07
CA ASP A 71 0.82 18.63 7.43
C ASP A 71 1.80 19.69 6.87
N GLU A 72 2.83 19.28 6.13
CA GLU A 72 3.93 20.18 5.70
C GLU A 72 3.56 21.11 4.52
N THR A 73 2.40 20.94 3.87
CA THR A 73 1.89 21.84 2.82
C THR A 73 1.14 23.06 3.37
N ILE A 74 1.33 23.38 4.66
CA ILE A 74 0.87 24.63 5.27
C ILE A 74 1.78 25.76 4.78
N ASN A 75 1.53 26.26 3.57
CA ASN A 75 1.97 27.60 3.21
C ASN A 75 0.99 28.58 3.85
N GLU A 76 1.48 29.41 4.78
CA GLU A 76 0.74 30.33 5.67
C GLU A 76 -0.19 31.36 4.98
N THR A 77 -0.36 31.30 3.66
CA THR A 77 -1.16 32.24 2.87
C THR A 77 -2.27 31.60 2.02
N SER A 78 -2.40 30.27 1.96
CA SER A 78 -3.50 29.61 1.23
C SER A 78 -3.91 28.33 1.95
N GLY A 79 -5.21 28.08 2.04
CA GLY A 79 -5.87 27.12 2.93
C GLY A 79 -5.16 25.78 3.12
N MET A 80 -5.28 25.26 4.35
CA MET A 80 -4.72 24.01 4.84
C MET A 80 -5.27 22.82 4.04
N GLU A 81 -4.56 22.40 3.01
CA GLU A 81 -4.95 21.24 2.21
C GLU A 81 -4.25 19.99 2.74
N PRO A 82 -4.97 19.04 3.39
CA PRO A 82 -4.36 17.82 3.86
C PRO A 82 -3.89 16.97 2.68
N HIS A 83 -2.61 16.56 2.71
CA HIS A 83 -2.02 15.67 1.72
C HIS A 83 -1.78 14.28 2.32
N PHE A 84 -2.35 13.26 1.68
CA PHE A 84 -2.28 11.88 2.12
C PHE A 84 -1.18 11.13 1.37
N THR A 85 -0.40 10.32 2.10
CA THR A 85 0.61 9.43 1.52
C THR A 85 0.44 8.00 2.03
N LEU A 86 0.70 7.02 1.17
CA LEU A 86 0.65 5.61 1.52
C LEU A 86 2.06 5.12 1.90
N ARG A 87 2.23 4.61 3.12
CA ARG A 87 3.42 3.85 3.51
C ARG A 87 3.11 2.38 3.42
N LYS A 88 3.59 1.72 2.36
CA LYS A 88 3.38 0.30 2.10
C LYS A 88 4.46 -0.53 2.81
N TRP A 89 4.08 -1.70 3.33
CA TRP A 89 4.89 -2.71 4.04
C TRP A 89 5.98 -2.09 4.91
N ARG A 90 5.70 -1.84 6.19
CA ARG A 90 6.65 -1.30 7.20
C ARG A 90 8.08 -1.76 6.86
N THR A 91 8.85 -0.88 6.21
CA THR A 91 10.29 -1.06 6.08
C THR A 91 10.81 -1.06 7.51
N CYS A 92 11.25 -2.23 7.96
CA CYS A 92 11.80 -2.40 9.29
C CYS A 92 13.16 -1.70 9.30
N GLU A 93 13.12 -0.40 9.57
CA GLU A 93 14.27 0.37 10.00
C GLU A 93 13.83 1.22 11.19
N ASP A 94 13.49 0.52 12.28
CA ASP A 94 13.61 1.09 13.63
C ASP A 94 14.73 0.30 14.31
N LYS A 95 15.97 0.65 13.99
CA LYS A 95 17.09 0.42 14.90
C LYS A 95 17.03 1.49 15.99
N THR A 96 16.06 1.36 16.88
CA THR A 96 16.14 1.95 18.21
C THR A 96 15.72 0.88 19.19
N ASN A 97 16.75 0.24 19.76
CA ASN A 97 16.62 -0.63 20.92
C ASN A 97 15.82 0.09 22.02
N PRO A 98 15.01 -0.65 22.77
CA PRO A 98 15.35 -0.75 24.19
C PRO A 98 15.68 -2.18 24.57
N ILE A 99 16.92 -2.33 25.01
CA ILE A 99 17.44 -3.33 25.95
C ILE A 99 16.37 -3.55 27.05
N GLU A 100 15.82 -4.76 27.20
CA GLU A 100 16.04 -5.78 28.27
C GLU A 100 14.62 -6.37 28.54
N GLU A 101 14.30 -7.64 28.78
CA GLU A 101 15.04 -8.82 29.26
C GLU A 101 14.44 -10.11 28.64
N GLU A 102 15.26 -11.16 28.59
CA GLU A 102 14.90 -12.51 28.18
C GLU A 102 14.07 -13.24 29.24
N GLU A 103 13.14 -14.10 28.79
CA GLU A 103 12.94 -15.40 29.46
C GLU A 103 12.85 -16.51 28.41
N ASP A 104 13.86 -17.37 28.48
CA ASP A 104 14.06 -18.67 27.84
C ASP A 104 12.95 -19.66 28.23
N VAL A 105 12.26 -20.24 27.24
CA VAL A 105 11.75 -21.61 27.37
C VAL A 105 11.90 -22.36 26.04
N GLN A 106 12.97 -23.14 25.97
CA GLN A 106 13.21 -24.23 25.01
C GLN A 106 11.98 -25.10 24.73
N GLY A 107 11.62 -25.20 23.45
CA GLY A 107 10.59 -26.11 22.91
C GLY A 107 11.08 -26.79 21.63
N LEU A 108 11.81 -27.88 21.82
CA LEU A 108 12.37 -28.82 20.86
C LEU A 108 11.36 -29.30 19.78
N LEU A 109 11.56 -28.94 18.51
CA LEU A 109 11.10 -29.73 17.36
C LEU A 109 12.17 -29.75 16.26
N LYS A 110 13.12 -30.69 16.39
CA LYS A 110 13.97 -31.15 15.29
C LYS A 110 13.08 -31.82 14.23
N GLN A 111 13.09 -31.32 13.00
CA GLN A 111 12.72 -32.13 11.84
C GLN A 111 13.98 -32.52 11.05
N PRO A 112 14.09 -33.79 10.61
CA PRO A 112 15.30 -34.32 10.00
C PRO A 112 15.45 -33.81 8.56
N SER A 113 16.62 -33.25 8.26
CA SER A 113 17.06 -32.96 6.91
C SER A 113 17.22 -34.27 6.12
N LEU A 114 16.35 -34.47 5.13
CA LEU A 114 16.54 -35.50 4.11
C LEU A 114 17.69 -35.05 3.18
N ASN A 115 18.86 -35.63 3.42
CA ASN A 115 20.05 -35.48 2.59
C ASN A 115 19.82 -36.08 1.20
N LEU A 116 19.71 -35.23 0.18
CA LEU A 116 19.81 -35.60 -1.23
C LEU A 116 21.25 -35.34 -1.72
N ARG A 117 22.04 -36.42 -1.68
CA ARG A 117 23.27 -36.73 -2.46
C ARG A 117 24.08 -35.54 -3.01
N HIS A 118 25.15 -35.22 -2.28
CA HIS A 118 26.32 -34.47 -2.76
C HIS A 118 27.23 -35.36 -3.65
N ARG A 119 27.70 -34.84 -4.79
CA ARG A 119 28.92 -35.32 -5.48
C ARG A 119 29.65 -34.18 -6.21
N GLY A 120 30.78 -33.74 -5.62
CA GLY A 120 31.92 -32.95 -6.18
C GLY A 120 31.62 -31.55 -6.75
N PHE A 121 32.46 -30.51 -6.62
CA PHE A 121 33.91 -30.44 -6.45
C PHE A 121 34.33 -29.01 -6.00
N SER A 122 35.29 -28.94 -5.06
CA SER A 122 36.31 -27.93 -4.73
C SER A 122 36.05 -26.40 -4.68
N GLU A 123 36.28 -25.87 -3.46
CA GLU A 123 36.73 -24.56 -2.96
C GLU A 123 37.27 -23.49 -3.94
N THR A 124 36.94 -22.19 -3.74
CA THR A 124 37.80 -21.18 -3.06
C THR A 124 37.13 -19.79 -2.91
N LYS A 125 37.39 -19.12 -1.77
CA LYS A 125 37.43 -17.65 -1.49
C LYS A 125 36.12 -16.85 -1.58
N GLU A 126 35.86 -15.76 -0.86
CA GLU A 126 36.36 -15.05 0.32
C GLU A 126 35.30 -13.95 0.58
N ALA A 127 35.22 -13.48 1.83
CA ALA A 127 34.85 -12.12 2.23
C ALA A 127 33.56 -11.43 1.71
N SER A 128 32.75 -11.03 2.68
CA SER A 128 31.96 -9.79 2.76
C SER A 128 31.20 -9.34 1.51
N ASN A 129 29.87 -9.42 1.58
CA ASN A 129 28.97 -8.34 1.15
C ASN A 129 27.59 -8.63 1.77
N GLU A 130 27.19 -7.85 2.77
CA GLU A 130 25.77 -7.70 3.10
C GLU A 130 25.04 -7.31 1.82
N PRO A 131 24.00 -8.03 1.37
CA PRO A 131 23.24 -7.58 0.23
C PRO A 131 22.46 -6.34 0.67
N LEU A 132 22.72 -5.22 0.03
CA LEU A 132 21.83 -4.08 -0.02
C LEU A 132 20.51 -4.58 -0.63
N VAL A 133 19.61 -5.08 0.20
CA VAL A 133 18.31 -5.59 -0.23
C VAL A 133 17.56 -4.41 -0.84
N SER A 134 17.26 -4.50 -2.13
CA SER A 134 16.51 -3.43 -2.80
C SER A 134 15.12 -3.31 -2.15
N VAL A 135 14.56 -2.10 -2.14
CA VAL A 135 13.22 -1.87 -1.56
C VAL A 135 12.18 -2.80 -2.20
N ASP A 136 12.32 -3.12 -3.49
CA ASP A 136 11.42 -4.04 -4.20
C ASP A 136 11.53 -5.49 -3.68
N ASP A 137 12.73 -5.98 -3.39
CA ASP A 137 12.94 -7.33 -2.85
C ASP A 137 12.24 -7.53 -1.48
N GLN A 138 12.30 -6.49 -0.64
CA GLN A 138 11.64 -6.52 0.67
C GLN A 138 10.11 -6.50 0.54
N VAL A 139 9.57 -5.74 -0.41
CA VAL A 139 8.12 -5.72 -0.70
C VAL A 139 7.64 -7.09 -1.18
N GLN A 140 8.36 -7.72 -2.12
CA GLN A 140 8.00 -9.05 -2.61
C GLN A 140 8.05 -10.13 -1.52
N LYS A 141 9.00 -10.01 -0.60
CA LYS A 141 9.11 -10.90 0.56
C LYS A 141 7.90 -10.77 1.50
N GLU A 142 7.51 -9.55 1.85
CA GLU A 142 6.34 -9.32 2.71
C GLU A 142 5.04 -9.73 2.01
N ARG A 143 4.91 -9.50 0.70
CA ARG A 143 3.78 -10.00 -0.10
C ARG A 143 3.67 -11.53 -0.01
N SER A 144 4.78 -12.22 -0.22
CA SER A 144 4.84 -13.69 -0.16
C SER A 144 4.50 -14.21 1.23
N LYS A 145 4.95 -13.52 2.29
CA LYS A 145 4.63 -13.84 3.69
C LYS A 145 3.16 -13.63 4.01
N ALA A 146 2.52 -12.58 3.51
CA ALA A 146 1.07 -12.37 3.68
C ALA A 146 0.27 -13.52 3.03
N LEU A 147 0.72 -14.00 1.88
CA LEU A 147 0.07 -15.09 1.16
C LEU A 147 0.34 -16.48 1.75
N SER A 148 1.40 -16.68 2.54
CA SER A 148 1.74 -18.01 3.06
C SER A 148 0.69 -18.60 3.99
N VAL A 149 -0.21 -17.78 4.55
CA VAL A 149 -1.37 -18.21 5.34
C VAL A 149 -2.30 -19.13 4.53
N PHE A 150 -2.30 -19.01 3.20
CA PHE A 150 -3.11 -19.84 2.30
C PHE A 150 -2.45 -21.16 1.87
N GLY A 151 -1.21 -21.40 2.34
CA GLY A 151 -0.41 -22.60 2.08
C GLY A 151 0.82 -22.33 1.21
N ALA A 152 1.64 -23.37 1.01
CA ALA A 152 2.90 -23.26 0.27
C ALA A 152 2.73 -22.98 -1.24
N LEU A 153 1.62 -23.43 -1.83
CA LEU A 153 1.29 -23.22 -3.23
C LEU A 153 0.10 -22.29 -3.36
N VAL A 154 0.38 -21.03 -3.63
CA VAL A 154 -0.63 -19.99 -3.82
C VAL A 154 -0.97 -19.86 -5.30
N SER A 155 -2.27 -19.80 -5.61
CA SER A 155 -2.76 -19.63 -6.99
C SER A 155 -2.25 -18.31 -7.59
N PRO A 156 -1.84 -18.28 -8.87
CA PRO A 156 -1.52 -17.03 -9.57
C PRO A 156 -2.64 -15.99 -9.45
N LYS A 157 -3.91 -16.44 -9.44
CA LYS A 157 -5.07 -15.57 -9.28
C LYS A 157 -5.14 -14.89 -7.92
N LEU A 158 -4.68 -15.56 -6.86
CA LEU A 158 -4.62 -14.93 -5.54
C LEU A 158 -3.54 -13.84 -5.48
N ARG A 159 -2.40 -14.07 -6.15
CA ARG A 159 -1.35 -13.06 -6.31
C ARG A 159 -1.85 -11.86 -7.11
N SER A 160 -2.54 -12.10 -8.23
CA SER A 160 -3.17 -11.02 -9.02
C SER A 160 -4.16 -10.22 -8.20
N ALA A 161 -5.03 -10.89 -7.43
CA ALA A 161 -5.99 -10.23 -6.56
C ALA A 161 -5.30 -9.35 -5.50
N GLN A 162 -4.23 -9.85 -4.87
CA GLN A 162 -3.44 -9.05 -3.93
C GLN A 162 -2.92 -7.77 -4.58
N ILE A 163 -2.29 -7.87 -5.76
CA ILE A 163 -1.76 -6.71 -6.48
C ILE A 163 -2.89 -5.73 -6.82
N SER A 164 -4.03 -6.21 -7.30
CA SER A 164 -5.19 -5.35 -7.59
C SER A 164 -5.65 -4.59 -6.34
N PHE A 165 -5.77 -5.24 -5.18
CA PHE A 165 -6.16 -4.56 -3.95
C PHE A 165 -5.10 -3.57 -3.45
N GLU A 166 -3.82 -3.87 -3.65
CA GLU A 166 -2.73 -2.93 -3.34
C GLU A 166 -2.79 -1.67 -4.22
N THR A 167 -3.06 -1.82 -5.51
CA THR A 167 -3.24 -0.70 -6.44
C THR A 167 -4.50 0.10 -6.10
N VAL A 168 -5.60 -0.56 -5.70
CA VAL A 168 -6.82 0.11 -5.20
C VAL A 168 -6.49 1.02 -4.03
N LEU A 169 -5.62 0.61 -3.10
CA LEU A 169 -5.20 1.46 -1.98
C LEU A 169 -4.40 2.69 -2.45
N GLU A 170 -3.56 2.56 -3.46
CA GLU A 170 -2.85 3.70 -4.05
C GLU A 170 -3.83 4.68 -4.69
N THR A 171 -4.73 4.19 -5.53
CA THR A 171 -5.73 5.02 -6.20
C THR A 171 -6.67 5.69 -5.20
N LEU A 172 -7.00 5.05 -4.07
CA LEU A 172 -7.79 5.68 -3.00
C LEU A 172 -7.09 6.89 -2.38
N ILE A 173 -5.76 6.84 -2.24
CA ILE A 173 -4.98 7.99 -1.76
C ILE A 173 -5.00 9.11 -2.79
N ASP A 174 -4.84 8.79 -4.07
CA ASP A 174 -4.93 9.79 -5.15
C ASP A 174 -6.32 10.43 -5.19
N ILE A 175 -7.39 9.66 -5.02
CA ILE A 175 -8.77 10.15 -4.92
C ILE A 175 -8.94 11.07 -3.70
N ALA A 176 -8.39 10.69 -2.53
CA ALA A 176 -8.47 11.51 -1.33
C ALA A 176 -7.76 12.85 -1.52
N ASN A 177 -6.58 12.84 -2.14
CA ASN A 177 -5.81 14.03 -2.49
C ASN A 177 -6.55 14.90 -3.51
N ALA A 178 -7.02 14.33 -4.62
CA ALA A 178 -7.78 15.07 -5.63
C ALA A 178 -9.06 15.68 -5.03
N ARG A 179 -9.74 14.97 -4.13
CA ARG A 179 -10.89 15.50 -3.40
C ARG A 179 -10.52 16.66 -2.50
N SER A 180 -9.36 16.60 -1.84
CA SER A 180 -8.83 17.69 -1.01
C SER A 180 -8.66 18.98 -1.83
N VAL A 181 -7.97 18.88 -2.98
CA VAL A 181 -7.78 19.99 -3.93
C VAL A 181 -9.12 20.52 -4.44
N MET A 182 -10.03 19.63 -4.80
CA MET A 182 -11.33 20.01 -5.36
C MET A 182 -12.17 20.80 -4.36
N LEU A 183 -12.15 20.40 -3.08
CA LEU A 183 -12.86 21.12 -2.02
C LEU A 183 -12.19 22.46 -1.72
N SER A 184 -10.85 22.51 -1.66
CA SER A 184 -10.11 23.75 -1.40
C SER A 184 -10.33 24.80 -2.51
N THR A 185 -10.29 24.38 -3.77
CA THR A 185 -10.57 25.26 -4.93
C THR A 185 -12.03 25.71 -4.98
N PHE A 186 -12.99 24.84 -4.62
CA PHE A 186 -14.40 25.22 -4.52
C PHE A 186 -14.64 26.29 -3.44
N GLU A 187 -14.02 26.15 -2.28
CA GLU A 187 -14.11 27.14 -1.19
C GLU A 187 -13.51 28.49 -1.62
N GLN A 188 -12.38 28.49 -2.33
CA GLN A 188 -11.77 29.70 -2.87
C GLN A 188 -12.70 30.43 -3.85
N LEU A 189 -13.34 29.69 -4.77
CA LEU A 189 -14.32 30.25 -5.70
C LEU A 189 -15.52 30.86 -4.97
N GLN A 190 -16.00 30.21 -3.91
CA GLN A 190 -17.09 30.76 -3.10
C GLN A 190 -16.69 32.07 -2.42
N GLN A 191 -15.48 32.13 -1.84
CA GLN A 191 -14.98 33.35 -1.20
C GLN A 191 -14.78 34.49 -2.19
N MET A 192 -14.25 34.23 -3.39
CA MET A 192 -14.10 35.24 -4.45
C MET A 192 -15.47 35.80 -4.88
N LYS A 193 -16.48 34.93 -5.01
CA LYS A 193 -17.84 35.33 -5.35
C LYS A 193 -18.48 36.20 -4.26
N GLU A 194 -18.24 35.89 -2.99
CA GLU A 194 -18.75 36.67 -1.86
C GLU A 194 -18.08 38.05 -1.72
N GLN A 195 -16.80 38.18 -2.13
CA GLN A 195 -16.07 39.46 -2.12
C GLN A 195 -16.39 40.37 -3.31
N SER A 196 -16.96 39.83 -4.38
CA SER A 196 -17.36 40.59 -5.58
C SER A 196 -18.77 41.20 -5.49
N ASN A 197 -19.51 40.95 -4.41
CA ASN A 197 -20.92 41.34 -4.21
C ASN A 197 -21.05 42.41 -3.14
#